data_AF-A0A3R7VC31-F1
#
_entry.id   AF-A0A3R7VC31-F1
#
_cell.length_a   1.000
_cell.length_b   1.000
_cell.length_c   1.000
_cell.angle_alpha   90.00
_cell.angle_beta   90.00
_cell.angle_gamma   90.00
#
_symmetry.space_group_name_H-M   'P 1'
#
loop_
_entity.id
_entity.type
_entity.pdbx_description
1 polymer ?
#
loop_
_entity_poly.entity_id
_entity_poly.type
_entity_poly.pdbx_seq_one_letter_code
_entity_poly.pdbx_strand_id
1 'polypeptide(L)'
;MSTTARNSSRSLNSSENESAKKNYDAIRYGNRHGGISFGHIHKEGDVTSAVLIQASDSEHSFCMDADGTRKGWTSSIQPGNFQLECGSHPDLGMNEKPEVRQKLLKATDSLMLNAKNGNICIIANNGNLRFEADNIEFVARGEGTTGGNFKVTATEKVMFHSKEFSVNATSSFKLLTPNKGEIIANGVLKIYSSIIRGVTDASKNKDSKVGTKKYVAEQNEV
;
A
#
# COMPACT_ATOMS: atom_id res chain seq x y z
N MET A 1 -27.75 19.74 -12.28
CA MET A 1 -26.35 20.12 -12.01
C MET A 1 -26.34 20.93 -10.73
N SER A 2 -26.01 20.28 -9.60
CA SER A 2 -26.01 20.92 -8.28
C SER A 2 -24.63 21.55 -8.06
N THR A 3 -24.57 22.88 -8.07
CA THR A 3 -23.37 23.64 -7.71
C THR A 3 -23.10 23.48 -6.21
N THR A 4 -22.07 22.73 -5.85
CA THR A 4 -21.63 22.63 -4.45
C THR A 4 -20.86 23.90 -4.08
N ALA A 5 -21.47 24.74 -3.24
CA ALA A 5 -20.91 26.00 -2.77
C ALA A 5 -19.82 25.77 -1.70
N ARG A 6 -18.59 25.47 -2.14
CA ARG A 6 -17.43 25.37 -1.22
C ARG A 6 -16.69 26.69 -0.98
N ASN A 7 -17.07 27.81 -1.60
CA ASN A 7 -16.29 29.06 -1.45
C ASN A 7 -17.12 30.33 -1.69
N SER A 8 -18.04 30.67 -0.79
CA SER A 8 -18.50 32.05 -0.66
C SER A 8 -17.78 32.69 0.52
N SER A 9 -16.94 33.68 0.23
CA SER A 9 -16.21 34.52 1.21
C SER A 9 -17.14 35.37 2.10
N ARG A 10 -18.46 35.20 1.98
CA ARG A 10 -19.46 36.06 2.61
C ARG A 10 -20.03 35.48 3.91
N SER A 11 -19.85 34.18 4.21
CA SER A 11 -20.45 33.56 5.41
C SER A 11 -19.52 33.44 6.61
N LEU A 12 -18.24 33.81 6.52
CA LEU A 12 -17.30 33.72 7.64
C LEU A 12 -17.08 35.04 8.40
N ASN A 13 -17.58 36.16 7.87
CA ASN A 13 -17.47 37.50 8.48
C ASN A 13 -18.83 38.06 8.96
N SER A 14 -19.87 37.24 9.11
CA SER A 14 -21.08 37.68 9.82
C SER A 14 -20.80 37.67 11.32
N SER A 15 -20.96 38.83 11.94
CA SER A 15 -20.71 39.17 13.35
C SER A 15 -21.59 38.44 14.38
N GLU A 16 -22.13 37.26 14.07
CA GLU A 16 -23.16 36.59 14.88
C GLU A 16 -22.71 35.27 15.54
N ASN A 17 -21.46 34.84 15.38
CA ASN A 17 -20.92 33.69 16.12
C ASN A 17 -19.66 34.10 16.91
N GLU A 18 -19.80 34.39 18.20
CA GLU A 18 -18.68 34.65 19.12
C GLU A 18 -17.76 33.43 19.33
N SER A 19 -18.22 32.22 18.99
CA SER A 19 -17.46 30.96 19.13
C SER A 19 -16.69 30.54 17.87
N ALA A 20 -16.86 31.23 16.74
CA ALA A 20 -16.18 30.89 15.50
C ALA A 20 -14.72 31.36 15.54
N LYS A 21 -13.78 30.49 15.16
CA LYS A 21 -12.36 30.86 15.01
C LYS A 21 -12.25 32.05 14.05
N LYS A 22 -11.43 33.04 14.43
CA LYS A 22 -11.12 34.23 13.62
C LYS A 22 -9.62 34.30 13.40
N ASN A 23 -9.21 34.63 12.17
CA ASN A 23 -7.82 34.87 11.84
C ASN A 23 -7.69 36.25 11.20
N TYR A 24 -7.01 37.15 11.89
CA TYR A 24 -6.84 38.55 11.48
C TYR A 24 -5.64 38.77 10.57
N ASP A 25 -4.71 37.81 10.52
CA ASP A 25 -3.49 37.87 9.71
C ASP A 25 -3.60 37.01 8.44
N ALA A 26 -4.81 36.57 8.08
CA ALA A 26 -5.02 35.74 6.91
C ALA A 26 -4.77 36.53 5.61
N ILE A 27 -3.94 35.98 4.73
CA ILE A 27 -3.61 36.60 3.44
C ILE A 27 -4.05 35.66 2.32
N ARG A 28 -4.71 36.19 1.29
CA ARG A 28 -5.09 35.42 0.09
C ARG A 28 -4.60 36.10 -1.17
N TYR A 29 -3.94 35.33 -2.02
CA TYR A 29 -3.55 35.72 -3.37
C TYR A 29 -4.19 34.79 -4.39
N GLY A 30 -4.85 35.32 -5.41
CA GLY A 30 -5.49 34.49 -6.43
C GLY A 30 -6.27 35.29 -7.46
N ASN A 31 -6.80 34.57 -8.44
CA ASN A 31 -7.66 35.09 -9.49
C ASN A 31 -8.87 34.16 -9.69
N ARG A 32 -9.61 34.31 -10.79
CA ARG A 32 -10.77 33.48 -11.12
C ARG A 32 -10.45 31.98 -11.21
N HIS A 33 -9.22 31.60 -11.54
CA HIS A 33 -8.83 30.21 -11.83
C HIS A 33 -8.27 29.46 -10.61
N GLY A 34 -7.83 30.19 -9.58
CA GLY A 34 -7.31 29.59 -8.37
C GLY A 34 -6.65 30.60 -7.45
N GLY A 35 -6.24 30.14 -6.28
CA GLY A 35 -5.53 30.97 -5.32
C GLY A 35 -4.82 30.18 -4.23
N ILE A 36 -3.88 30.87 -3.60
CA ILE A 36 -3.19 30.46 -2.38
C ILE A 36 -3.68 31.33 -1.22
N SER A 37 -3.98 30.71 -0.08
CA SER A 37 -4.43 31.38 1.13
C SER A 37 -3.58 30.93 2.30
N PHE A 38 -3.15 31.89 3.12
CA PHE A 38 -2.44 31.68 4.37
C PHE A 38 -3.40 31.89 5.53
N GLY A 39 -3.40 30.97 6.49
CA GLY A 39 -4.26 31.08 7.66
C GLY A 39 -5.75 30.96 7.36
N HIS A 40 -6.13 30.22 6.31
CA HIS A 40 -7.51 30.03 5.91
C HIS A 40 -8.24 29.15 6.93
N ILE A 41 -9.38 29.64 7.44
CA ILE A 41 -10.22 28.86 8.35
C ILE A 41 -11.22 28.07 7.51
N HIS A 42 -11.25 26.75 7.73
CA HIS A 42 -12.19 25.85 7.10
C HIS A 42 -13.64 26.28 7.41
N LYS A 43 -14.58 25.99 6.50
CA LYS A 43 -15.98 26.47 6.62
C LYS A 43 -16.65 26.09 7.94
N GLU A 44 -16.30 24.94 8.50
CA GLU A 44 -16.81 24.44 9.78
C GLU A 44 -16.23 25.17 10.99
N GLY A 45 -15.24 26.05 10.80
CA GLY A 45 -14.62 26.84 11.86
C GLY A 45 -13.72 26.03 12.80
N ASP A 46 -13.46 24.78 12.47
CA ASP A 46 -12.80 23.78 13.32
C ASP A 46 -11.29 23.73 13.09
N VAL A 47 -10.84 23.91 11.85
CA VAL A 47 -9.45 23.78 11.40
C VAL A 47 -9.00 25.02 10.65
N THR A 48 -7.78 25.47 10.94
CA THR A 48 -7.06 26.53 10.25
C THR A 48 -5.95 25.91 9.41
N SER A 49 -6.02 26.09 8.09
CA SER A 49 -4.93 25.72 7.17
C SER A 49 -3.87 26.82 7.18
N ALA A 50 -2.62 26.46 7.50
CA ALA A 50 -1.48 27.37 7.38
C ALA A 50 -1.31 27.80 5.92
N VAL A 51 -1.39 26.84 4.99
CA VAL A 51 -1.35 27.09 3.54
C VAL A 51 -2.46 26.27 2.89
N LEU A 52 -3.28 26.93 2.08
CA LEU A 52 -4.28 26.32 1.23
C LEU A 52 -4.05 26.77 -0.21
N ILE A 53 -3.82 25.82 -1.11
CA ILE A 53 -3.79 26.03 -2.56
C ILE A 53 -5.05 25.39 -3.12
N GLN A 54 -5.84 26.14 -3.89
CA GLN A 54 -7.10 25.64 -4.44
C GLN A 54 -7.33 26.20 -5.85
N ALA A 55 -7.90 25.37 -6.72
CA ALA A 55 -8.43 25.80 -8.01
C ALA A 55 -9.75 26.58 -7.83
N SER A 56 -10.29 27.08 -8.93
CA SER A 56 -11.64 27.68 -8.96
C SER A 56 -12.70 26.69 -8.49
N ASP A 57 -12.48 25.41 -8.79
CA ASP A 57 -13.22 24.31 -8.23
C ASP A 57 -12.50 23.80 -6.98
N SER A 58 -13.15 24.00 -5.85
CA SER A 58 -12.71 23.60 -4.51
C SER A 58 -12.46 22.10 -4.30
N GLU A 59 -12.80 21.25 -5.28
CA GLU A 59 -12.49 19.82 -5.24
C GLU A 59 -11.04 19.53 -5.56
N HIS A 60 -10.33 20.49 -6.16
CA HIS A 60 -8.91 20.40 -6.41
C HIS A 60 -8.16 21.34 -5.44
N SER A 61 -7.60 20.74 -4.39
CA SER A 61 -6.94 21.49 -3.33
C SER A 61 -5.77 20.75 -2.72
N PHE A 62 -4.79 21.51 -2.27
CA PHE A 62 -3.67 21.05 -1.47
C PHE A 62 -3.60 21.90 -0.20
N CYS A 63 -3.72 21.27 0.97
CA CYS A 63 -3.79 21.98 2.25
C CYS A 63 -2.78 21.44 3.27
N MET A 64 -2.22 22.36 4.06
CA MET A 64 -1.36 22.08 5.20
C MET A 64 -2.04 22.65 6.46
N ASP A 65 -2.54 21.78 7.33
CA ASP A 65 -3.37 22.15 8.46
C ASP A 65 -2.53 22.38 9.73
N ALA A 66 -2.72 23.54 10.38
CA ALA A 66 -1.89 24.00 11.49
C ALA A 66 -2.47 23.70 12.87
N ASP A 67 -3.79 23.55 12.95
CA ASP A 67 -4.51 23.40 14.21
C ASP A 67 -5.73 22.46 14.10
N GLY A 68 -6.49 22.36 15.19
CA GLY A 68 -7.73 21.59 15.24
C GLY A 68 -7.49 20.08 15.23
N THR A 69 -8.51 19.33 14.80
CA THR A 69 -8.50 17.87 14.73
C THR A 69 -7.52 17.31 13.68
N ARG A 70 -7.16 18.15 12.69
CA ARG A 70 -6.25 17.81 11.57
C ARG A 70 -4.86 18.45 11.71
N LYS A 71 -4.46 18.79 12.93
CA LYS A 71 -3.18 19.44 13.18
C LYS A 71 -2.01 18.63 12.62
N GLY A 72 -1.21 19.26 11.76
CA GLY A 72 -0.04 18.65 11.12
C GLY A 72 -0.38 17.80 9.90
N TRP A 73 -1.63 17.78 9.44
CA TRP A 73 -2.02 17.04 8.25
C TRP A 73 -1.62 17.82 6.99
N THR A 74 -1.16 17.06 5.99
CA THR A 74 -1.05 17.54 4.63
C THR A 74 -2.01 16.71 3.79
N SER A 75 -2.91 17.37 3.06
CA SER A 75 -3.89 16.67 2.21
C SER A 75 -3.81 17.17 0.78
N SER A 76 -3.77 16.22 -0.13
CA SER A 76 -3.85 16.44 -1.57
C SER A 76 -5.17 15.85 -2.03
N ILE A 77 -6.06 16.68 -2.57
CA ILE A 77 -7.39 16.30 -3.01
C ILE A 77 -7.52 16.70 -4.49
N GLN A 78 -7.84 15.72 -5.32
CA GLN A 78 -8.02 15.88 -6.76
C GLN A 78 -9.27 15.11 -7.19
N PRO A 79 -10.14 15.71 -8.03
CA PRO A 79 -11.28 14.99 -8.60
C PRO A 79 -10.86 14.06 -9.75
N GLY A 80 -9.72 14.35 -10.39
CA GLY A 80 -9.19 13.63 -11.54
C GLY A 80 -7.97 12.77 -11.21
N ASN A 81 -7.05 12.66 -12.18
CA ASN A 81 -5.83 11.90 -12.01
C ASN A 81 -4.87 12.57 -11.01
N PHE A 82 -4.19 11.75 -10.21
CA PHE A 82 -3.02 12.15 -9.45
C PHE A 82 -1.80 11.46 -10.04
N GLN A 83 -0.85 12.24 -10.56
CA GLN A 83 0.38 11.74 -11.16
C GLN A 83 1.57 12.27 -10.38
N LEU A 84 2.41 11.36 -9.90
CA LEU A 84 3.66 11.68 -9.22
C LEU A 84 4.81 11.11 -10.06
N GLU A 85 5.53 11.99 -10.74
CA GLU A 85 6.74 11.66 -11.48
C GLU A 85 7.93 12.38 -10.83
N CYS A 86 9.00 11.64 -10.55
CA CYS A 86 10.17 12.16 -9.86
C CYS A 86 11.44 11.42 -10.32
N GLY A 87 12.61 12.02 -10.12
CA GLY A 87 13.90 11.43 -10.49
C GLY A 87 14.35 11.65 -11.94
N SER A 88 13.71 12.54 -12.71
CA SER A 88 14.10 12.81 -14.10
C SER A 88 15.48 13.49 -14.22
N HIS A 89 15.86 14.30 -13.23
CA HIS A 89 17.14 15.00 -13.20
C HIS A 89 17.76 14.94 -11.80
N PRO A 90 18.28 13.78 -11.36
CA PRO A 90 18.95 13.68 -10.08
C PRO A 90 20.27 14.46 -10.14
N ASP A 91 20.56 15.26 -9.11
CA ASP A 91 21.80 16.01 -9.00
C ASP A 91 22.94 15.06 -8.63
N LEU A 92 23.53 14.41 -9.63
CA LEU A 92 24.57 13.37 -9.48
C LEU A 92 26.00 13.89 -9.68
N GLY A 93 26.22 15.21 -9.54
CA GLY A 93 27.52 15.82 -9.84
C GLY A 93 27.72 15.98 -11.35
N MET A 94 27.97 17.22 -11.78
CA MET A 94 27.92 17.62 -13.20
C MET A 94 29.02 17.06 -14.13
N ASN A 95 30.00 16.29 -13.63
CA ASN A 95 31.23 15.99 -14.39
C ASN A 95 31.49 14.50 -14.64
N GLU A 96 30.51 13.64 -14.43
CA GLU A 96 30.71 12.20 -14.57
C GLU A 96 30.39 11.67 -15.98
N LYS A 97 31.20 10.70 -16.43
CA LYS A 97 31.02 10.01 -17.72
C LYS A 97 29.62 9.38 -17.80
N PRO A 98 28.99 9.31 -18.98
CA PRO A 98 27.61 8.83 -19.15
C PRO A 98 27.38 7.41 -18.59
N GLU A 99 28.38 6.53 -18.67
CA GLU A 99 28.31 5.18 -18.12
C GLU A 99 28.24 5.15 -16.58
N VAL A 100 29.01 6.03 -15.92
CA VAL A 100 29.02 6.15 -14.45
C VAL A 100 27.71 6.78 -13.98
N ARG A 101 27.23 7.79 -14.71
CA ARG A 101 25.94 8.44 -14.47
C ARG A 101 24.78 7.45 -14.50
N GLN A 102 24.71 6.54 -15.48
CA GLN A 102 23.65 5.54 -15.55
C GLN A 102 23.64 4.58 -14.35
N LYS A 103 24.83 4.21 -13.85
CA LYS A 103 24.97 3.37 -12.67
C LYS A 103 24.54 4.10 -11.40
N LEU A 104 24.90 5.39 -11.26
CA LEU A 104 24.48 6.23 -10.14
C LEU A 104 22.99 6.54 -10.15
N LEU A 105 22.39 6.73 -11.33
CA LEU A 105 20.94 6.88 -11.50
C LEU A 105 20.19 5.67 -10.94
N LYS A 106 20.67 4.44 -11.19
CA LYS A 106 20.07 3.21 -10.65
C LYS A 106 20.26 3.04 -9.14
N ALA A 107 21.27 3.68 -8.54
CA ALA A 107 21.58 3.57 -7.12
C ALA A 107 20.92 4.66 -6.26
N THR A 108 20.31 5.67 -6.88
CA THR A 108 19.76 6.83 -6.16
C THR A 108 18.27 6.67 -5.92
N ASP A 109 17.85 6.83 -4.67
CA ASP A 109 16.44 6.80 -4.28
C ASP A 109 15.74 8.07 -4.75
N SER A 110 14.97 7.96 -5.84
CA SER A 110 14.21 9.10 -6.39
C SER A 110 12.83 9.29 -5.75
N LEU A 111 12.26 8.23 -5.19
CA LEU A 111 10.98 8.24 -4.48
C LEU A 111 11.06 7.36 -3.24
N MET A 112 10.68 7.90 -2.08
CA MET A 112 10.59 7.14 -0.84
C MET A 112 9.23 7.39 -0.18
N LEU A 113 8.47 6.31 0.03
CA LEU A 113 7.26 6.33 0.85
C LEU A 113 7.58 5.68 2.20
N ASN A 114 7.76 6.51 3.23
CA ASN A 114 8.17 6.07 4.56
C ASN A 114 7.21 6.59 5.65
N ALA A 115 6.61 5.67 6.41
CA ALA A 115 5.83 5.99 7.59
C ALA A 115 6.64 5.61 8.84
N LYS A 116 7.10 6.61 9.59
CA LYS A 116 7.87 6.38 10.82
C LYS A 116 7.06 5.67 11.92
N ASN A 117 5.76 5.95 11.97
CA ASN A 117 4.81 5.32 12.88
C ASN A 117 3.50 5.07 12.13
N GLY A 118 2.85 3.93 12.38
CA GLY A 118 1.59 3.56 11.75
C GLY A 118 1.75 2.78 10.45
N ASN A 119 0.64 2.63 9.72
CA ASN A 119 0.55 1.77 8.53
C ASN A 119 0.64 2.59 7.23
N ILE A 120 1.17 1.97 6.19
CA ILE A 120 1.00 2.45 4.81
C ILE A 120 -0.06 1.56 4.14
N CYS A 121 -1.11 2.19 3.61
CA CYS A 121 -2.18 1.49 2.90
C CYS A 121 -2.17 1.91 1.42
N ILE A 122 -1.96 0.94 0.52
CA ILE A 122 -2.06 1.14 -0.93
C ILE A 122 -3.27 0.31 -1.39
N ILE A 123 -4.37 0.98 -1.69
CA ILE A 123 -5.68 0.34 -1.93
C ILE A 123 -6.27 0.85 -3.24
N ALA A 124 -6.70 -0.07 -4.10
CA ALA A 124 -7.49 0.21 -5.29
C ALA A 124 -8.83 -0.52 -5.17
N ASN A 125 -9.91 0.23 -4.93
CA ASN A 125 -11.25 -0.38 -4.74
C ASN A 125 -11.82 -0.93 -6.06
N ASN A 126 -11.58 -0.23 -7.17
CA ASN A 126 -12.07 -0.57 -8.50
C ASN A 126 -10.93 -0.46 -9.51
N GLY A 127 -10.09 -1.49 -9.60
CA GLY A 127 -8.98 -1.50 -10.53
C GLY A 127 -7.88 -2.48 -10.12
N ASN A 128 -6.74 -2.37 -10.79
CA ASN A 128 -5.59 -3.23 -10.57
C ASN A 128 -4.45 -2.44 -9.93
N LEU A 129 -3.78 -3.08 -8.96
CA LEU A 129 -2.48 -2.62 -8.48
C LEU A 129 -1.39 -3.35 -9.28
N ARG A 130 -0.46 -2.59 -9.86
CA ARG A 130 0.66 -3.14 -10.66
C ARG A 130 1.98 -2.64 -10.10
N PHE A 131 2.90 -3.58 -9.87
CA PHE A 131 4.29 -3.32 -9.51
C PHE A 131 5.18 -3.83 -10.64
N GLU A 132 6.00 -2.97 -11.21
CA GLU A 132 6.89 -3.27 -12.33
C GLU A 132 8.25 -2.61 -12.08
N ALA A 133 9.31 -3.42 -12.02
CA ALA A 133 10.68 -2.97 -11.76
C ALA A 133 11.68 -4.06 -12.19
N ASP A 134 12.96 -3.67 -12.35
CA ASP A 134 14.07 -4.61 -12.59
C ASP A 134 14.18 -5.65 -11.44
N ASN A 135 13.96 -5.22 -10.20
CA ASN A 135 13.97 -6.06 -9.00
C ASN A 135 12.86 -5.62 -8.04
N ILE A 136 12.21 -6.58 -7.36
CA ILE A 136 11.18 -6.32 -6.35
C ILE A 136 11.46 -7.18 -5.12
N GLU A 137 11.48 -6.56 -3.94
CA GLU A 137 11.72 -7.22 -2.66
C GLU A 137 10.57 -6.95 -1.69
N PHE A 138 10.05 -8.02 -1.09
CA PHE A 138 9.07 -7.94 0.00
C PHE A 138 9.71 -8.47 1.28
N VAL A 139 9.92 -7.60 2.26
CA VAL A 139 10.58 -7.95 3.52
C VAL A 139 9.71 -7.55 4.70
N ALA A 140 9.11 -8.55 5.36
CA ALA A 140 8.36 -8.36 6.59
C ALA A 140 9.26 -8.69 7.78
N ARG A 141 9.62 -7.67 8.59
CA ARG A 141 10.38 -7.83 9.82
C ARG A 141 9.46 -7.50 10.98
N GLY A 142 9.15 -8.48 11.80
CA GLY A 142 8.44 -8.27 13.05
C GLY A 142 8.94 -9.23 14.10
N GLU A 143 8.69 -8.85 15.35
CA GLU A 143 9.15 -9.60 16.52
C GLU A 143 8.02 -10.47 17.08
N GLY A 144 8.40 -11.50 17.84
CA GLY A 144 7.46 -12.40 18.49
C GLY A 144 6.72 -13.33 17.52
N THR A 145 5.53 -13.78 17.93
CA THR A 145 4.71 -14.75 17.18
C THR A 145 3.65 -14.11 16.29
N THR A 146 3.46 -12.79 16.39
CA THR A 146 2.41 -12.04 15.70
C THR A 146 2.95 -11.07 14.65
N GLY A 147 4.24 -10.72 14.71
CA GLY A 147 4.92 -9.85 13.75
C GLY A 147 5.58 -10.61 12.59
N GLY A 148 5.91 -9.89 11.51
CA GLY A 148 6.74 -10.43 10.42
C GLY A 148 6.00 -11.26 9.37
N ASN A 149 4.67 -11.17 9.35
CA ASN A 149 3.84 -11.96 8.45
C ASN A 149 3.76 -11.34 7.05
N PHE A 150 3.97 -12.17 6.02
CA PHE A 150 3.62 -11.85 4.63
C PHE A 150 2.45 -12.74 4.19
N LYS A 151 1.28 -12.12 3.96
CA LYS A 151 0.05 -12.82 3.59
C LYS A 151 -0.40 -12.39 2.20
N VAL A 152 -0.57 -13.37 1.32
CA VAL A 152 -1.19 -13.20 0.00
C VAL A 152 -2.52 -13.92 0.01
N THR A 153 -3.59 -13.25 -0.38
CA THR A 153 -4.94 -13.83 -0.43
C THR A 153 -5.61 -13.39 -1.73
N ALA A 154 -6.04 -14.36 -2.52
CA ALA A 154 -6.79 -14.16 -3.74
C ALA A 154 -7.99 -15.11 -3.74
N THR A 155 -9.13 -14.65 -4.23
CA THR A 155 -10.37 -15.43 -4.30
C THR A 155 -10.35 -16.43 -5.47
N GLU A 156 -9.70 -16.07 -6.58
CA GLU A 156 -9.67 -16.91 -7.78
C GLU A 156 -8.33 -17.60 -7.99
N LYS A 157 -7.23 -16.84 -8.10
CA LYS A 157 -5.94 -17.40 -8.52
C LYS A 157 -4.75 -16.62 -8.00
N VAL A 158 -3.68 -17.36 -7.69
CA VAL A 158 -2.31 -16.84 -7.53
C VAL A 158 -1.41 -17.61 -8.51
N MET A 159 -0.56 -16.91 -9.26
CA MET A 159 0.37 -17.50 -10.23
C MET A 159 1.78 -17.01 -9.97
N PHE A 160 2.74 -17.94 -9.99
CA PHE A 160 4.17 -17.65 -9.97
C PHE A 160 4.79 -18.18 -11.26
N HIS A 161 5.46 -17.30 -12.01
CA HIS A 161 6.17 -17.65 -13.23
C HIS A 161 7.61 -17.15 -13.11
N SER A 162 8.55 -18.07 -13.04
CA SER A 162 9.98 -17.77 -12.91
C SER A 162 10.80 -18.93 -13.46
N LYS A 163 12.09 -18.67 -13.72
CA LYS A 163 13.05 -19.72 -14.09
C LYS A 163 13.34 -20.66 -12.92
N GLU A 164 13.38 -20.12 -11.71
CA GLU A 164 13.59 -20.86 -10.46
C GLU A 164 12.59 -20.40 -9.42
N PHE A 165 12.00 -21.34 -8.69
CA PHE A 165 11.14 -21.08 -7.53
C PHE A 165 11.69 -21.88 -6.34
N SER A 166 12.25 -21.16 -5.36
CA SER A 166 12.89 -21.73 -4.19
C SER A 166 12.16 -21.28 -2.93
N VAL A 167 11.85 -22.23 -2.05
CA VAL A 167 11.17 -21.98 -0.77
C VAL A 167 11.96 -22.67 0.33
N ASN A 168 12.49 -21.87 1.25
CA ASN A 168 13.20 -22.36 2.43
C ASN A 168 12.39 -22.04 3.69
N ALA A 169 11.83 -23.07 4.32
CA ALA A 169 11.08 -22.95 5.57
C ALA A 169 11.79 -23.72 6.68
N THR A 170 12.03 -23.08 7.82
CA THR A 170 12.84 -23.65 8.92
C THR A 170 12.06 -24.60 9.83
N SER A 171 10.77 -24.33 10.06
CA SER A 171 9.93 -25.14 10.96
C SER A 171 9.01 -26.10 10.20
N SER A 172 8.21 -25.58 9.27
CA SER A 172 7.30 -26.42 8.49
C SER A 172 6.93 -25.77 7.16
N PHE A 173 6.64 -26.61 6.18
CA PHE A 173 6.01 -26.25 4.91
C PHE A 173 4.77 -27.13 4.74
N LYS A 174 3.62 -26.53 4.45
CA LYS A 174 2.34 -27.25 4.26
C LYS A 174 1.69 -26.80 2.96
N LEU A 175 1.33 -27.76 2.13
CA LEU A 175 0.48 -27.56 0.96
C LEU A 175 -0.86 -28.23 1.24
N LEU A 176 -1.95 -27.46 1.24
CA LEU A 176 -3.30 -27.97 1.51
C LEU A 176 -4.21 -27.61 0.33
N THR A 177 -4.93 -28.60 -0.18
CA THR A 177 -5.94 -28.41 -1.22
C THR A 177 -7.10 -29.36 -0.96
N PRO A 178 -8.36 -28.90 -0.97
CA PRO A 178 -9.51 -29.74 -0.66
C PRO A 178 -9.89 -30.71 -1.79
N ASN A 179 -9.45 -30.46 -3.02
CA ASN A 179 -9.89 -31.24 -4.18
C ASN A 179 -8.70 -31.91 -4.89
N LYS A 180 -7.88 -31.12 -5.58
CA LYS A 180 -6.79 -31.63 -6.42
C LYS A 180 -5.51 -30.85 -6.19
N GLY A 181 -4.40 -31.58 -6.09
CA GLY A 181 -3.04 -31.03 -6.11
C GLY A 181 -2.17 -31.89 -7.03
N GLU A 182 -1.42 -31.25 -7.92
CA GLU A 182 -0.55 -31.93 -8.89
C GLU A 182 0.86 -31.37 -8.80
N ILE A 183 1.85 -32.26 -8.74
CA ILE A 183 3.26 -31.93 -8.84
C ILE A 183 3.79 -32.67 -10.07
N ILE A 184 4.20 -31.91 -11.09
CA ILE A 184 4.62 -32.44 -12.39
C ILE A 184 6.07 -32.02 -12.63
N ALA A 185 6.95 -32.99 -12.87
CA ALA A 185 8.33 -32.75 -13.26
C ALA A 185 8.68 -33.65 -14.45
N ASN A 186 8.93 -33.03 -15.61
CA ASN A 186 9.20 -33.76 -16.87
C ASN A 186 10.59 -34.43 -16.88
N GLY A 187 11.57 -33.81 -16.21
CA GLY A 187 12.93 -34.34 -16.12
C GLY A 187 13.06 -35.30 -14.93
N VAL A 188 13.19 -34.74 -13.73
CA VAL A 188 13.38 -35.51 -12.49
C VAL A 188 12.66 -34.83 -11.34
N LEU A 189 11.88 -35.62 -10.57
CA LEU A 189 11.40 -35.25 -9.25
C LEU A 189 12.25 -35.99 -8.19
N LYS A 190 12.88 -35.26 -7.27
CA LYS A 190 13.60 -35.83 -6.13
C LYS A 190 12.94 -35.40 -4.83
N ILE A 191 12.58 -36.37 -4.00
CA ILE A 191 12.04 -36.15 -2.65
C ILE A 191 12.98 -36.86 -1.68
N TYR A 192 13.53 -36.12 -0.73
CA TYR A 192 14.37 -36.66 0.34
C TYR A 192 13.67 -36.41 1.67
N SER A 193 13.39 -37.49 2.40
CA SER A 193 12.85 -37.44 3.76
C SER A 193 13.25 -38.72 4.48
N SER A 194 13.39 -38.66 5.81
CA SER A 194 13.55 -39.85 6.65
C SER A 194 12.32 -40.76 6.57
N ILE A 195 11.14 -40.16 6.40
CA ILE A 195 9.85 -40.84 6.30
C ILE A 195 9.00 -40.15 5.24
N ILE A 196 8.55 -40.90 4.23
CA ILE A 196 7.53 -40.48 3.27
C ILE A 196 6.31 -41.37 3.50
N ARG A 197 5.15 -40.76 3.82
CA ARG A 197 3.90 -41.49 4.05
C ARG A 197 2.85 -41.00 3.06
N GLY A 198 2.47 -41.87 2.15
CA GLY A 198 1.26 -41.70 1.34
C GLY A 198 0.09 -42.35 2.05
N VAL A 199 -0.91 -41.56 2.42
CA VAL A 199 -2.18 -42.05 2.95
C VAL A 199 -3.23 -41.91 1.85
N THR A 200 -3.97 -42.99 1.61
CA THR A 200 -5.10 -43.03 0.68
C THR A 200 -6.31 -43.61 1.40
N ASP A 201 -7.52 -43.39 0.88
CA ASP A 201 -8.76 -43.91 1.51
C ASP A 201 -8.76 -45.45 1.65
N ALA A 202 -7.97 -46.17 0.82
CA ALA A 202 -7.76 -47.60 0.99
C ALA A 202 -7.17 -47.98 2.37
N SER A 203 -6.44 -47.07 3.01
CA SER A 203 -5.87 -47.24 4.35
C SER A 203 -6.93 -47.28 5.47
N LYS A 204 -8.18 -46.87 5.19
CA LYS A 204 -9.31 -46.98 6.14
C LYS A 204 -9.69 -48.44 6.40
N ASN A 205 -9.73 -49.23 5.32
CA ASN A 205 -10.20 -50.62 5.36
C ASN A 205 -9.09 -51.58 5.79
N LYS A 206 -7.87 -51.36 5.30
CA LYS A 206 -6.70 -52.17 5.65
C LYS A 206 -5.52 -51.27 5.96
N ASP A 207 -4.97 -51.42 7.16
CA ASP A 207 -3.83 -50.63 7.56
C ASP A 207 -2.62 -50.95 6.67
N SER A 208 -1.83 -49.94 6.32
CA SER A 208 -0.59 -50.16 5.59
C SER A 208 0.52 -50.63 6.54
N LYS A 209 1.63 -51.12 5.97
CA LYS A 209 2.82 -51.50 6.75
C LYS A 209 3.43 -50.34 7.55
N VAL A 210 3.05 -49.10 7.27
CA VAL A 210 3.53 -47.90 7.99
C VAL A 210 2.46 -47.28 8.92
N GLY A 211 1.38 -48.01 9.22
CA GLY A 211 0.38 -47.62 10.23
C GLY A 211 -0.47 -46.41 9.81
N THR A 212 -0.94 -46.39 8.56
CA THR A 212 -1.66 -45.26 7.96
C THR A 212 -3.09 -45.09 8.46
N LYS A 213 -3.70 -46.11 9.07
CA LYS A 213 -5.11 -46.08 9.50
C LYS A 213 -5.40 -45.03 10.59
N LYS A 214 -4.45 -44.77 11.49
CA LYS A 214 -4.58 -43.72 12.52
C LYS A 214 -4.66 -42.31 11.91
N TYR A 215 -3.82 -42.04 10.91
CA TYR A 215 -3.80 -40.75 10.22
C TYR A 215 -5.07 -40.51 9.39
N VAL A 216 -5.68 -41.57 8.83
CA VAL A 216 -7.00 -41.47 8.19
C VAL A 216 -8.07 -41.03 9.20
N ALA A 217 -8.05 -41.57 10.43
CA ALA A 217 -8.98 -41.15 11.47
C ALA A 217 -8.73 -39.69 11.88
N GLU A 218 -7.48 -39.32 12.16
CA GLU A 218 -7.09 -37.96 12.54
C GLU A 218 -7.42 -36.90 11.47
N GLN A 219 -7.36 -37.24 10.18
CA GLN A 219 -7.65 -36.30 9.09
C GLN A 219 -9.13 -36.25 8.68
N ASN A 220 -9.91 -37.30 8.96
CA ASN A 220 -11.34 -37.36 8.63
C ASN A 220 -12.26 -36.94 9.79
N GLU A 221 -11.73 -36.71 10.99
CA GLU A 221 -12.47 -36.17 12.14
C GLU A 221 -12.65 -34.63 12.09
N VAL A 222 -12.72 -34.05 10.88
CA VAL A 222 -13.05 -32.63 10.65
C VAL A 222 -14.53 -32.47 10.35
#